data_AF-A0A098EUV1-F1
#
_entry.id   AF-A0A098EUV1-F1
#
_cell.length_a   1.000
_cell.length_b   1.000
_cell.length_c   1.000
_cell.angle_alpha   90.00
_cell.angle_beta   90.00
_cell.angle_gamma   90.00
#
_symmetry.space_group_name_H-M   'P 1'
#
loop_
_entity.id
_entity.type
_entity.pdbx_description
1 polymer ?
#
loop_
_entity_poly.entity_id
_entity_poly.type
_entity_poly.pdbx_seq_one_letter_code
_entity_poly.pdbx_strand_id
1 'polypeptide(L)'
;MILRHITLSINIPSILEDGYLKPANKPGCMDHDCVSFEVYNGSNAFIKCCMHEEGLDEEDIVPLYFDSNKMNEDGYYPVEKVYEKAYSKKELEVNIKKEVFHKEFGMISIGIITQEEYDSIGEYRFVKGKVPLKYLTEESKQRLGIRDSK
;
A
#
# COMPACT_ATOMS: atom_id res chain seq x y z
N MET A 1 -3.36 -14.38 -5.84
CA MET A 1 -3.80 -13.12 -5.20
C MET A 1 -2.80 -12.03 -5.53
N ILE A 2 -3.24 -10.78 -5.75
CA ILE A 2 -2.34 -9.66 -6.02
C ILE A 2 -2.17 -8.83 -4.76
N LEU A 3 -0.93 -8.48 -4.44
CA LEU A 3 -0.58 -7.54 -3.38
C LEU A 3 -0.14 -6.23 -4.03
N ARG A 4 -0.64 -5.10 -3.52
CA ARG A 4 -0.22 -3.76 -3.92
C ARG A 4 0.69 -3.16 -2.85
N HIS A 5 1.85 -2.70 -3.27
CA HIS A 5 2.70 -1.81 -2.49
C HIS A 5 2.62 -0.42 -3.12
N ILE A 6 2.39 0.61 -2.30
CA ILE A 6 2.40 2.00 -2.75
C ILE A 6 3.75 2.60 -2.37
N THR A 7 4.43 3.20 -3.34
CA THR A 7 5.67 3.95 -3.13
C THR A 7 5.62 5.29 -3.87
N LEU A 8 6.55 6.18 -3.54
CA LEU A 8 6.74 7.42 -4.27
C LEU A 8 7.62 7.22 -5.52
N SER A 9 7.37 8.02 -6.55
CA SER A 9 8.14 8.08 -7.80
C SER A 9 9.65 8.29 -7.54
N ILE A 10 9.98 9.14 -6.55
CA ILE A 10 11.36 9.41 -6.13
C ILE A 10 12.10 8.17 -5.59
N ASN A 11 11.39 7.16 -5.10
CA ASN A 11 12.00 5.94 -4.57
C ASN A 11 12.27 4.89 -5.66
N ILE A 12 11.66 5.02 -6.84
CA ILE A 12 11.76 4.03 -7.91
C ILE A 12 13.21 3.76 -8.34
N PRO A 13 14.09 4.77 -8.54
CA PRO A 13 15.48 4.51 -8.91
C PRO A 13 16.21 3.60 -7.90
N SER A 14 16.07 3.87 -6.59
CA SER A 14 16.69 3.02 -5.56
C SER A 14 16.09 1.61 -5.57
N ILE A 15 14.77 1.48 -5.69
CA ILE A 15 14.11 0.16 -5.73
C ILE A 15 14.64 -0.68 -6.89
N LEU A 16 14.81 -0.06 -8.06
CA LEU A 16 15.35 -0.72 -9.26
C LEU A 16 16.83 -1.08 -9.10
N GLU A 17 17.64 -0.19 -8.53
CA GLU A 17 19.07 -0.44 -8.28
C GLU A 17 19.28 -1.59 -7.28
N ASP A 18 18.49 -1.61 -6.21
CA ASP A 18 18.55 -2.65 -5.17
C ASP A 18 18.01 -4.00 -5.67
N GLY A 19 17.00 -3.98 -6.54
CA GLY A 19 16.30 -5.18 -7.02
C GLY A 19 15.29 -5.77 -6.02
N TYR A 20 14.94 -5.03 -4.97
CA TYR A 20 13.94 -5.44 -3.96
C TYR A 20 13.30 -4.25 -3.25
N LEU A 21 12.12 -4.46 -2.66
CA LEU A 21 11.54 -3.54 -1.69
C LEU A 21 12.25 -3.68 -0.33
N LYS A 22 12.68 -2.54 0.21
CA LYS A 22 13.32 -2.45 1.53
C LYS A 22 12.25 -2.48 2.63
N PRO A 23 12.46 -3.23 3.72
CA PRO A 23 11.56 -3.19 4.86
C PRO A 23 11.62 -1.85 5.58
N ALA A 24 10.57 -1.54 6.35
CA ALA A 24 10.53 -0.36 7.20
C ALA A 24 11.64 -0.42 8.26
N ASN A 25 12.53 0.57 8.23
CA ASN A 25 13.71 0.64 9.09
C ASN A 25 13.53 1.57 10.30
N LYS A 26 12.28 1.86 10.70
CA LYS A 26 12.00 2.70 11.86
C LYS A 26 11.81 1.82 13.10
N PRO A 27 12.78 1.73 14.02
CA PRO A 27 12.65 0.88 15.19
C PRO A 27 11.46 1.32 16.05
N GLY A 28 10.72 0.36 16.59
CA GLY A 28 9.54 0.62 17.42
C GLY A 28 8.26 0.93 16.65
N CYS A 29 8.31 1.04 15.32
CA CYS A 29 7.11 1.00 14.49
C CYS A 29 6.62 -0.44 14.37
N MET A 30 5.30 -0.60 14.25
CA MET A 30 4.69 -1.93 14.29
C MET A 30 5.10 -2.77 13.07
N ASP A 31 5.34 -2.14 11.92
CA ASP A 31 5.79 -2.74 10.67
C ASP A 31 7.32 -2.86 10.54
N HIS A 32 8.07 -2.64 11.62
CA HIS A 32 9.52 -2.75 11.61
C HIS A 32 9.99 -4.09 11.01
N ASP A 33 11.03 -4.03 10.18
CA ASP A 33 11.60 -5.16 9.43
C ASP A 33 10.63 -5.82 8.43
N CYS A 34 9.50 -5.19 8.11
CA CYS A 34 8.54 -5.69 7.14
C CYS A 34 8.36 -4.74 5.96
N VAL A 35 7.98 -5.31 4.81
CA VAL A 35 7.39 -4.59 3.68
C VAL A 35 5.88 -4.71 3.79
N SER A 36 5.17 -3.58 3.71
CA SER A 36 3.71 -3.50 3.80
C SER A 36 3.07 -3.57 2.41
N PHE A 37 1.92 -4.24 2.37
CA PHE A 37 1.09 -4.43 1.19
C PHE A 37 -0.39 -4.31 1.57
N GLU A 38 -1.20 -3.98 0.58
CA GLU A 38 -2.66 -4.15 0.59
C GLU A 38 -3.03 -5.30 -0.35
N VAL A 39 -4.02 -6.12 0.00
CA VAL A 39 -4.65 -7.03 -0.97
C VAL A 39 -5.37 -6.22 -2.04
N TYR A 40 -4.91 -6.28 -3.29
CA TYR A 40 -5.51 -5.46 -4.34
C TYR A 40 -6.79 -6.10 -4.90
N ASN A 41 -7.91 -5.41 -4.69
CA ASN A 41 -9.24 -5.84 -5.13
C ASN A 41 -9.76 -5.04 -6.34
N GLY A 42 -8.90 -4.27 -7.03
CA GLY A 42 -9.30 -3.43 -8.17
C GLY A 42 -9.67 -1.99 -7.81
N SER A 43 -9.57 -1.60 -6.53
CA SER A 43 -9.93 -0.27 -6.05
C SER A 43 -8.73 0.66 -5.88
N ASN A 44 -8.90 1.94 -6.21
CA ASN A 44 -7.93 3.00 -5.93
C ASN A 44 -8.28 3.83 -4.69
N ALA A 45 -9.28 3.42 -3.90
CA ALA A 45 -9.68 4.13 -2.68
C ALA A 45 -8.53 4.28 -1.68
N PHE A 46 -7.67 3.27 -1.56
CA PHE A 46 -6.47 3.36 -0.71
C PHE A 46 -5.49 4.45 -1.19
N ILE A 47 -5.25 4.55 -2.50
CA ILE A 47 -4.40 5.60 -3.08
C ILE A 47 -4.95 6.99 -2.74
N LYS A 48 -6.27 7.19 -2.85
CA LYS A 48 -6.92 8.46 -2.47
C LYS A 48 -6.65 8.84 -1.01
N CYS A 49 -6.62 7.84 -0.11
CA CYS A 49 -6.27 8.06 1.29
C CYS A 49 -4.82 8.51 1.45
N CYS A 50 -3.88 7.78 0.83
CA CYS A 50 -2.46 8.14 0.88
C CYS A 50 -2.18 9.54 0.31
N MET A 51 -2.82 9.91 -0.83
CA MET A 51 -2.68 11.24 -1.42
C MET A 51 -3.11 12.34 -0.45
N HIS A 52 -4.24 12.15 0.22
CA HIS A 52 -4.78 13.15 1.13
C HIS A 52 -3.95 13.30 2.41
N GLU A 53 -3.55 12.19 3.03
CA GLU A 53 -2.82 12.19 4.30
C GLU A 53 -1.41 12.80 4.17
N GLU A 54 -0.74 12.53 3.04
CA GLU A 54 0.63 12.99 2.79
C GLU A 54 0.68 14.27 1.93
N GLY A 55 -0.46 14.77 1.46
CA GLY A 55 -0.55 15.95 0.59
C GLY A 55 0.16 15.76 -0.76
N LEU A 56 0.03 14.56 -1.35
CA LEU A 56 0.71 14.14 -2.57
C LEU A 56 -0.18 14.27 -3.80
N ASP A 57 0.45 14.55 -4.94
CA ASP A 57 -0.21 14.49 -6.24
C ASP A 57 -0.23 13.06 -6.79
N GLU A 58 -1.13 12.78 -7.73
CA GLU A 58 -1.30 11.42 -8.29
C GLU A 58 -0.02 10.96 -9.00
N GLU A 59 0.72 11.88 -9.61
CA GLU A 59 1.97 11.61 -10.33
C GLU A 59 3.13 11.20 -9.42
N ASP A 60 3.06 11.56 -8.13
CA ASP A 60 4.05 11.17 -7.15
C ASP A 60 3.88 9.72 -6.70
N ILE A 61 2.69 9.15 -6.88
CA ILE A 61 2.36 7.83 -6.36
C ILE A 61 2.52 6.76 -7.43
N VAL A 62 3.33 5.74 -7.12
CA VAL A 62 3.56 4.59 -7.97
C VAL A 62 3.06 3.32 -7.28
N PRO A 63 1.93 2.75 -7.73
CA PRO A 63 1.49 1.44 -7.26
C PRO A 63 2.28 0.33 -7.94
N LEU A 64 2.85 -0.56 -7.13
CA LEU A 64 3.56 -1.76 -7.55
C LEU A 64 2.76 -2.99 -7.16
N TYR A 65 2.52 -3.89 -8.11
CA TYR A 65 1.72 -5.08 -7.94
C TYR A 65 2.62 -6.32 -7.91
N PHE A 66 2.38 -7.17 -6.93
CA PHE A 66 3.15 -8.38 -6.66
C PHE A 66 2.25 -9.61 -6.71
N ASP A 67 2.76 -10.69 -7.30
CA ASP A 67 2.11 -11.99 -7.32
C ASP A 67 2.34 -12.72 -5.99
N SER A 68 1.35 -12.68 -5.11
CA SER A 68 1.43 -13.32 -3.79
C SER A 68 1.58 -14.83 -3.88
N ASN A 69 1.09 -15.47 -4.94
CA ASN A 69 1.15 -16.93 -5.04
C ASN A 69 2.61 -17.36 -5.26
N LYS A 70 3.32 -16.68 -6.19
CA LYS A 70 4.75 -16.90 -6.42
C LYS A 70 5.60 -16.55 -5.20
N MET A 71 5.25 -15.48 -4.49
CA MET A 71 5.91 -15.14 -3.21
C MET A 71 5.80 -16.28 -2.20
N ASN A 72 4.59 -16.81 -2.02
CA ASN A 72 4.32 -17.90 -1.08
C ASN A 72 5.02 -19.21 -1.46
N GLU A 73 5.11 -19.54 -2.75
CA GLU A 73 5.85 -20.71 -3.25
C GLU A 73 7.34 -20.64 -2.88
N ASP A 74 7.92 -19.44 -2.90
CA ASP A 74 9.32 -19.17 -2.55
C ASP A 74 9.54 -18.85 -1.06
N GLY A 75 8.53 -19.04 -0.21
CA GLY A 75 8.63 -18.87 1.25
C GLY A 75 8.42 -17.46 1.79
N TYR A 76 7.96 -16.51 0.95
CA TYR A 76 7.65 -15.13 1.35
C TYR A 76 6.20 -15.00 1.80
N TYR A 77 5.88 -15.57 2.96
CA TYR A 77 4.55 -15.52 3.53
C TYR A 77 4.27 -14.20 4.27
N PRO A 78 3.03 -13.69 4.22
CA PRO A 78 2.61 -12.65 5.14
C PRO A 78 2.78 -13.10 6.60
N VAL A 79 3.33 -12.24 7.44
CA VAL A 79 3.38 -12.49 8.88
C VAL A 79 1.98 -12.35 9.48
N GLU A 80 1.56 -13.35 10.27
CA GLU A 80 0.21 -13.37 10.86
C GLU A 80 0.03 -12.32 11.97
N LYS A 81 1.11 -11.88 12.60
CA LYS A 81 1.10 -10.94 13.73
C LYS A 81 2.26 -9.96 13.61
N VAL A 82 1.98 -8.81 13.02
CA VAL A 82 2.88 -7.66 13.00
C VAL A 82 2.66 -6.92 14.32
N TYR A 83 3.04 -7.51 15.46
CA TYR A 83 2.53 -7.10 16.79
C TYR A 83 0.99 -7.22 16.94
N GLU A 84 0.49 -7.39 18.17
CA GLU A 84 -0.95 -7.55 18.44
C GLU A 84 -1.84 -6.35 18.08
N LYS A 85 -1.25 -5.26 17.54
CA LYS A 85 -1.92 -3.99 17.24
C LYS A 85 -1.66 -3.41 15.85
N ALA A 86 -0.85 -4.02 14.97
CA ALA A 86 -0.59 -3.38 13.68
C ALA A 86 -1.82 -3.28 12.81
N TYR A 87 -1.98 -2.07 12.26
CA TYR A 87 -2.50 -1.75 10.93
C TYR A 87 -3.54 -2.73 10.42
N SER A 88 -4.79 -2.38 10.72
CA SER A 88 -5.94 -2.95 10.03
C SER A 88 -6.54 -1.87 9.14
N LYS A 89 -7.24 -2.29 8.09
CA LYS A 89 -8.03 -1.38 7.25
C LYS A 89 -8.93 -0.43 8.07
N LYS A 90 -9.31 -0.79 9.30
CA LYS A 90 -10.11 0.05 10.21
C LYS A 90 -9.48 1.40 10.53
N GLU A 91 -8.16 1.53 10.44
CA GLU A 91 -7.53 2.84 10.67
C GLU A 91 -7.93 3.86 9.58
N LEU A 92 -8.30 3.40 8.39
CA LEU A 92 -8.83 4.25 7.32
C LEU A 92 -10.31 4.61 7.47
N GLU A 93 -11.00 4.08 8.47
CA GLU A 93 -12.44 4.33 8.67
C GLU A 93 -12.70 5.82 8.97
N VAL A 94 -11.69 6.53 9.49
CA VAL A 94 -11.71 7.99 9.70
C VAL A 94 -11.84 8.79 8.40
N ASN A 95 -11.44 8.20 7.27
CA ASN A 95 -11.45 8.82 5.94
C ASN A 95 -12.81 8.72 5.24
N ILE A 96 -13.78 8.01 5.83
CA ILE A 96 -15.14 7.88 5.28
C ILE A 96 -15.87 9.21 5.38
N LYS A 97 -16.49 9.62 4.27
CA LYS A 97 -17.28 10.84 4.17
C LYS A 97 -18.43 10.83 5.16
N LYS A 98 -18.50 11.87 6.00
CA LYS A 98 -19.58 12.10 6.98
C LYS A 98 -19.93 13.58 7.07
N GLU A 99 -21.19 13.85 7.33
CA GLU A 99 -21.66 15.20 7.62
C GLU A 99 -21.48 15.51 9.10
N VAL A 100 -20.87 16.66 9.41
CA VAL A 100 -20.67 17.13 10.77
C VAL A 100 -21.06 18.60 10.88
N PHE A 101 -21.63 18.97 12.01
CA PHE A 101 -22.01 20.35 12.28
C PHE A 101 -20.81 21.14 12.82
N HIS A 102 -20.42 22.19 12.10
CA HIS A 102 -19.43 23.19 12.54
C HIS A 102 -20.13 24.46 13.02
N LYS A 103 -19.76 24.98 14.19
CA LYS A 103 -20.41 26.15 14.81
C LYS A 103 -20.42 27.40 13.93
N GLU A 104 -19.39 27.59 13.11
CA GLU A 104 -19.22 28.79 12.25
C GLU A 104 -19.69 28.57 10.80
N PHE A 105 -19.69 27.33 10.31
CA PHE A 105 -19.91 27.03 8.90
C PHE A 105 -21.18 26.21 8.64
N GLY A 106 -21.92 25.82 9.69
CA GLY A 106 -23.09 24.96 9.58
C GLY A 106 -22.70 23.51 9.27
N MET A 107 -23.54 22.81 8.52
CA MET A 107 -23.26 21.43 8.10
C MET A 107 -22.12 21.40 7.07
N ILE A 108 -21.06 20.67 7.38
CA ILE A 108 -19.92 20.45 6.48
C ILE A 108 -19.72 18.94 6.23
N SER A 109 -19.18 18.60 5.07
CA SER A 109 -18.77 17.23 4.75
C SER A 109 -17.27 17.09 5.01
N ILE A 110 -16.90 16.10 5.82
CA ILE A 110 -15.51 15.73 6.10
C ILE A 110 -15.25 14.29 5.65
N GLY A 111 -14.00 13.95 5.37
CA GLY A 111 -13.62 12.65 4.79
C GLY A 111 -13.49 12.71 3.27
N ILE A 112 -12.84 11.70 2.72
CA ILE A 112 -12.32 11.70 1.34
C ILE A 112 -12.91 10.58 0.48
N ILE A 113 -13.28 9.46 1.08
CA ILE A 113 -13.82 8.29 0.39
C ILE A 113 -15.25 7.99 0.83
N THR A 114 -16.06 7.34 0.00
CA THR A 114 -17.38 6.83 0.39
C THR A 114 -17.25 5.56 1.24
N GLN A 115 -18.35 5.13 1.87
CA GLN A 115 -18.40 3.83 2.55
C GLN A 115 -18.11 2.67 1.58
N GLU A 116 -18.67 2.71 0.36
CA GLU A 116 -18.42 1.70 -0.68
C GLU A 116 -16.94 1.67 -1.09
N GLU A 117 -16.32 2.84 -1.27
CA GLU A 117 -14.88 2.95 -1.53
C GLU A 117 -14.07 2.38 -0.38
N TYR A 118 -14.41 2.69 0.86
CA TYR A 118 -13.78 2.07 2.03
C TYR A 118 -13.95 0.56 1.99
N ASP A 119 -15.15 0.03 1.81
CA ASP A 119 -15.44 -1.41 1.79
C ASP A 119 -14.64 -2.14 0.68
N SER A 120 -14.31 -1.45 -0.42
CA SER A 120 -13.49 -1.98 -1.50
C SER A 120 -11.97 -2.07 -1.22
N ILE A 121 -11.46 -1.38 -0.19
CA ILE A 121 -10.05 -1.46 0.22
C ILE A 121 -9.74 -2.87 0.75
N GLY A 122 -8.60 -3.44 0.37
CA GLY A 122 -8.21 -4.76 0.82
C GLY A 122 -7.64 -4.80 2.23
N GLU A 123 -7.43 -6.01 2.73
CA GLU A 123 -6.72 -6.23 3.99
C GLU A 123 -5.22 -5.91 3.85
N TYR A 124 -4.62 -5.43 4.94
CA TYR A 124 -3.18 -5.23 4.98
C TYR A 124 -2.42 -6.53 5.22
N ARG A 125 -1.29 -6.66 4.53
CA ARG A 125 -0.38 -7.80 4.61
C ARG A 125 1.04 -7.26 4.77
N PHE A 126 1.82 -7.92 5.60
CA PHE A 126 3.21 -7.53 5.84
C PHE A 126 4.08 -8.74 5.60
N VAL A 127 5.19 -8.56 4.89
CA VAL A 127 6.15 -9.63 4.61
C VAL A 127 7.48 -9.23 5.24
N LYS A 128 8.03 -10.12 6.07
CA LYS A 128 9.27 -9.82 6.80
C LYS A 128 10.47 -9.85 5.85
N GLY A 129 11.37 -8.89 6.03
CA GLY A 129 12.60 -8.77 5.27
C GLY A 129 12.41 -8.07 3.92
N LYS A 130 13.38 -8.26 3.04
CA LYS A 130 13.42 -7.66 1.70
C LYS A 130 12.53 -8.44 0.75
N VAL A 131 11.72 -7.78 -0.07
CA VAL A 131 10.87 -8.46 -1.07
C VAL A 131 11.41 -8.25 -2.48
N PRO A 132 11.98 -9.29 -3.13
CA PRO A 132 12.52 -9.22 -4.49
C PRO A 132 11.54 -8.73 -5.56
N LEU A 133 12.03 -7.94 -6.53
CA LEU A 133 11.23 -7.47 -7.66
C LEU A 133 10.87 -8.56 -8.68
N LYS A 134 11.47 -9.76 -8.59
CA LYS A 134 11.11 -10.90 -9.45
C LYS A 134 9.63 -11.32 -9.30
N TYR A 135 8.98 -10.92 -8.21
CA TYR A 135 7.57 -11.19 -7.93
C TYR A 135 6.62 -10.11 -8.46
N LEU A 136 7.13 -9.03 -9.07
CA LEU A 136 6.28 -8.06 -9.73
C LEU A 136 5.43 -8.72 -10.81
N THR A 137 4.18 -8.27 -10.93
CA THR A 137 3.36 -8.61 -12.08
C THR A 137 3.96 -8.01 -13.36
N GLU A 138 3.59 -8.57 -14.50
CA GLU A 138 4.02 -8.05 -15.81
C GLU A 138 3.61 -6.60 -16.03
N GLU A 139 2.44 -6.19 -15.54
CA GLU A 139 1.97 -4.81 -15.58
C GLU A 139 2.95 -3.86 -14.86
N SER A 140 3.36 -4.21 -13.64
CA SER A 140 4.30 -3.38 -12.89
C SER A 140 5.71 -3.41 -13.49
N LYS A 141 6.17 -4.55 -14.00
CA LYS A 141 7.45 -4.61 -14.72
C LYS A 141 7.45 -3.69 -15.94
N GLN A 142 6.39 -3.72 -16.75
CA GLN A 142 6.24 -2.85 -17.92
C GLN A 142 6.24 -1.37 -17.53
N ARG A 143 5.49 -1.02 -16.47
CA ARG A 143 5.46 0.35 -15.94
C ARG A 143 6.83 0.85 -15.49
N LEU A 144 7.64 -0.04 -14.93
CA LEU A 144 8.99 0.26 -14.47
C LEU A 144 10.07 0.10 -15.56
N GLY A 145 9.70 -0.32 -16.78
CA GLY A 145 10.65 -0.59 -17.86
C GLY A 145 11.57 -1.79 -17.61
N ILE A 146 11.22 -2.69 -16.68
CA ILE A 146 11.96 -3.92 -16.41
C ILE A 146 11.71 -4.88 -17.56
N ARG A 147 12.79 -5.32 -18.23
CA ARG A 147 12.72 -6.35 -19.28
C ARG A 147 13.19 -7.67 -18.69
N ASP A 148 12.39 -8.72 -18.85
CA ASP A 148 12.86 -10.07 -18.53
C ASP A 148 14.08 -10.38 -19.41
N SER A 149 15.19 -10.75 -18.77
CA SER A 149 16.36 -11.23 -19.48
C SER A 149 16.00 -12.56 -20.15
N LYS A 150 16.07 -12.60 -21.47
CA LYS A 150 15.93 -13.82 -22.27
C LYS A 150 17.09 -14.78 -22.02
#